data_AF-A0A0V0Q763-F1
#
_entry.id   AF-A0A0V0Q763-F1
#
_cell.length_a   1.000
_cell.length_b   1.000
_cell.length_c   1.000
_cell.angle_alpha   90.00
_cell.angle_beta   90.00
_cell.angle_gamma   90.00
#
_symmetry.space_group_name_H-M   'P 1'
#
loop_
_entity.id
_entity.type
_entity.pdbx_description
1 polymer ?
#
loop_
_entity_poly.entity_id
_entity_poly.type
_entity_poly.pdbx_seq_one_letter_code
_entity_poly.pdbx_strand_id
1 'polypeptide(L)'
;MAAKIMFILTFVHMLNTQNNQCDTCSDSYRTPPVCDCNVGYYEPVPGYMTCSSCSYKCATCQTNSHTCTSCSGANRSGASCSCDDGYFDYGVANCEQCNYQCSKCVTNSHTCTECSDTNRILGSNTCYCKEGYFDQGVAICGQCNYKCATCETNSNNCTSCSATNRSGSTCSCDDGYFDYGVANCEQCNYQCSKCVTNSHTCTECSDTNRILGSNTCYCKEGYIDQGVAFLH
;
A
#
# COMPACT_ATOMS: atom_id res chain seq x y z
N MET A 1 32.06 -80.87 23.00
CA MET A 1 32.41 -79.95 24.10
C MET A 1 31.70 -78.64 23.80
N ALA A 2 30.52 -78.43 24.38
CA ALA A 2 30.26 -77.40 25.41
C ALA A 2 30.50 -75.96 24.87
N ALA A 3 29.48 -75.21 24.44
CA ALA A 3 28.49 -74.45 25.21
C ALA A 3 28.99 -73.11 25.81
N LYS A 4 28.22 -72.04 25.51
CA LYS A 4 28.15 -70.69 26.14
C LYS A 4 29.34 -69.76 25.83
N ILE A 5 29.18 -68.50 25.41
CA ILE A 5 28.50 -67.33 26.04
C ILE A 5 28.31 -66.26 24.91
N MET A 6 27.10 -66.01 24.38
CA MET A 6 26.24 -64.80 24.57
C MET A 6 26.93 -63.47 24.96
N PHE A 7 26.45 -62.36 24.38
CA PHE A 7 26.93 -60.95 24.46
C PHE A 7 28.05 -60.65 23.45
N ILE A 8 27.87 -59.88 22.37
CA ILE A 8 27.16 -58.61 22.21
C ILE A 8 26.54 -58.58 20.81
N LEU A 9 25.20 -58.47 20.74
CA LEU A 9 24.38 -58.61 19.53
C LEU A 9 23.64 -57.30 19.23
N THR A 10 24.29 -56.13 19.38
CA THR A 10 23.59 -54.83 19.32
C THR A 10 24.16 -53.76 18.39
N PHE A 11 25.16 -54.01 17.53
CA PHE A 11 25.68 -52.92 16.66
C PHE A 11 26.08 -53.29 15.22
N VAL A 12 25.73 -54.48 14.72
CA VAL A 12 26.09 -54.87 13.34
C VAL A 12 24.92 -55.55 12.63
N HIS A 13 23.93 -54.75 12.22
CA HIS A 13 23.08 -55.06 11.05
C HIS A 13 23.17 -53.91 10.05
N MET A 14 24.40 -53.44 9.79
CA MET A 14 24.67 -52.42 8.78
C MET A 14 25.15 -53.11 7.50
N LEU A 15 24.36 -52.93 6.42
CA LEU A 15 24.58 -53.34 5.02
C LEU A 15 24.12 -54.77 4.65
N ASN A 16 22.95 -54.85 4.01
CA ASN A 16 22.67 -55.92 3.06
C ASN A 16 23.56 -55.71 1.83
N THR A 17 24.64 -56.49 1.74
CA THR A 17 25.73 -56.37 0.75
C THR A 17 25.33 -56.72 -0.69
N GLN A 18 24.04 -56.84 -0.98
CA GLN A 18 23.53 -57.08 -2.33
C GLN A 18 22.85 -55.84 -2.97
N ASN A 19 22.55 -54.75 -2.24
CA ASN A 19 21.80 -53.64 -2.83
C ASN A 19 21.98 -52.21 -2.26
N ASN A 20 22.97 -51.94 -1.39
CA ASN A 20 23.18 -50.60 -0.77
C ASN A 20 21.92 -50.04 -0.06
N GLN A 21 21.14 -50.93 0.57
CA GLN A 21 19.90 -50.61 1.27
C GLN A 21 20.04 -50.97 2.76
N CYS A 22 19.49 -50.12 3.62
CA CYS A 22 19.45 -50.25 5.07
C CYS A 22 18.07 -50.74 5.52
N ASP A 23 18.01 -51.77 6.38
CA ASP A 23 16.76 -52.26 6.97
C ASP A 23 16.26 -51.38 8.12
N THR A 24 17.19 -50.70 8.81
CA THR A 24 16.94 -49.75 9.89
C THR A 24 17.92 -48.59 9.81
N CYS A 25 17.52 -47.39 10.22
CA CYS A 25 18.38 -46.21 10.26
C CYS A 25 18.86 -45.89 11.69
N SER A 26 19.92 -45.08 11.80
CA SER A 26 20.56 -44.71 13.08
C SER A 26 19.68 -43.92 14.04
N ASP A 27 18.67 -43.23 13.52
CA ASP A 27 17.78 -42.37 14.27
C ASP A 27 16.42 -42.27 13.56
N SER A 28 15.44 -41.65 14.24
CA SER A 28 14.07 -41.48 13.74
C SER A 28 13.92 -40.38 12.68
N TYR A 29 14.97 -39.60 12.42
CA TYR A 29 14.97 -38.54 11.40
C TYR A 29 15.42 -39.05 10.02
N ARG A 30 15.57 -40.35 9.86
CA ARG A 30 15.94 -41.02 8.61
C ARG A 30 14.94 -42.11 8.27
N THR A 31 14.78 -42.36 6.97
CA THR A 31 13.85 -43.40 6.48
C THR A 31 14.57 -44.44 5.63
N PRO A 32 14.41 -45.75 5.92
CA PRO A 32 14.82 -46.83 5.04
C PRO A 32 14.18 -46.69 3.64
N PRO A 33 14.82 -47.16 2.56
CA PRO A 33 16.03 -48.00 2.54
C PRO A 33 17.34 -47.24 2.37
N VAL A 34 17.30 -45.92 2.11
CA VAL A 34 18.52 -45.12 1.85
C VAL A 34 19.06 -44.50 3.15
N CYS A 35 18.20 -44.27 4.14
CA CYS A 35 18.52 -43.58 5.39
C CYS A 35 18.99 -42.13 5.21
N ASP A 36 18.51 -41.45 4.18
CA ASP A 36 18.65 -39.99 4.06
C ASP A 36 17.82 -39.29 5.13
N CYS A 37 18.21 -38.04 5.46
CA CYS A 37 17.41 -37.22 6.37
C CYS A 37 16.00 -36.99 5.79
N ASN A 38 15.00 -37.14 6.66
CA ASN A 38 13.59 -36.90 6.33
C ASN A 38 13.38 -35.46 5.85
N VAL A 39 12.30 -35.23 5.10
CA VAL A 39 11.86 -33.89 4.68
C VAL A 39 11.81 -32.95 5.90
N GLY A 40 12.35 -31.74 5.73
CA GLY A 40 12.52 -30.77 6.83
C GLY A 40 13.81 -30.94 7.63
N TYR A 41 14.69 -31.88 7.27
CA TYR A 41 16.01 -32.08 7.85
C TYR A 41 17.10 -32.16 6.77
N TYR A 42 18.35 -31.91 7.17
CA TYR A 42 19.52 -32.00 6.30
C TYR A 42 20.74 -32.52 7.07
N GLU A 43 21.75 -33.02 6.34
CA GLU A 43 23.07 -33.35 6.89
C GLU A 43 24.01 -32.14 6.80
N PRO A 44 24.48 -31.56 7.92
CA PRO A 44 25.37 -30.41 7.89
C PRO A 44 26.76 -30.73 7.34
N VAL A 45 27.21 -31.98 7.53
CA VAL A 45 28.49 -32.49 7.04
C VAL A 45 28.21 -33.82 6.34
N PRO A 46 28.54 -33.96 5.04
CA PRO A 46 28.35 -35.22 4.32
C PRO A 46 29.05 -36.39 5.02
N GLY A 47 28.32 -37.47 5.28
CA GLY A 47 28.85 -38.67 5.94
C GLY A 47 28.87 -38.62 7.47
N TYR A 48 28.42 -37.53 8.09
CA TYR A 48 28.14 -37.47 9.52
C TYR A 48 26.69 -37.93 9.78
N MET A 49 26.49 -38.87 10.69
CA MET A 49 25.19 -39.49 10.96
C MET A 49 24.22 -38.59 11.76
N THR A 50 24.27 -37.27 11.59
CA THR A 50 23.43 -36.31 12.34
C THR A 50 22.57 -35.48 11.41
N CYS A 51 21.25 -35.64 11.50
CA CYS A 51 20.29 -34.79 10.81
C CYS A 51 19.97 -33.54 11.67
N SER A 52 20.02 -32.36 11.05
CA SER A 52 19.61 -31.09 11.67
C SER A 52 18.37 -30.55 10.99
N SER A 53 17.49 -29.87 11.73
CA SER A 53 16.25 -29.32 11.17
C SER A 53 16.51 -28.12 10.26
N CYS A 54 15.71 -28.02 9.20
CA CYS A 54 15.62 -26.81 8.39
C CYS A 54 15.04 -25.65 9.19
N SER A 55 15.28 -24.42 8.72
CA SER A 55 14.56 -23.23 9.18
C SER A 55 13.07 -23.38 8.89
N TYR A 56 12.21 -22.77 9.70
CA TYR A 56 10.75 -22.79 9.51
C TYR A 56 10.31 -22.22 8.15
N LYS A 57 11.20 -21.46 7.47
CA LYS A 57 10.98 -20.91 6.13
C LYS A 57 11.11 -21.95 5.02
N CYS A 58 11.85 -23.05 5.25
CA CYS A 58 12.11 -24.08 4.27
C CYS A 58 11.22 -25.30 4.51
N ALA A 59 10.59 -25.83 3.46
CA ALA A 59 9.98 -27.16 3.52
C ALA A 59 11.06 -28.24 3.33
N THR A 60 12.04 -27.97 2.46
CA THR A 60 13.28 -28.74 2.30
C THR A 60 14.47 -27.80 2.22
N CYS A 61 15.62 -28.23 2.76
CA CYS A 61 16.86 -27.46 2.74
C CYS A 61 18.06 -28.36 2.44
N GLN A 62 19.18 -27.76 2.03
CA GLN A 62 20.42 -28.46 1.67
C GLN A 62 21.63 -27.75 2.26
N THR A 63 22.64 -28.48 2.73
CA THR A 63 23.93 -27.99 3.29
C THR A 63 23.86 -27.17 4.58
N ASN A 64 22.82 -26.37 4.78
CA ASN A 64 22.53 -25.63 6.01
C ASN A 64 21.01 -25.38 6.14
N SER A 65 20.57 -24.94 7.32
CA SER A 65 19.15 -24.77 7.62
C SER A 65 18.45 -23.65 6.83
N HIS A 66 19.18 -22.75 6.17
CA HIS A 66 18.64 -21.55 5.49
C HIS A 66 18.72 -21.62 3.96
N THR A 67 19.46 -22.58 3.41
CA THR A 67 19.57 -22.80 1.97
C THR A 67 18.43 -23.72 1.56
N CYS A 68 17.27 -23.11 1.29
CA CYS A 68 16.06 -23.85 0.99
C CYS A 68 16.10 -24.38 -0.46
N THR A 69 15.68 -25.63 -0.66
CA THR A 69 15.37 -26.18 -1.98
C THR A 69 13.89 -26.05 -2.31
N SER A 70 13.04 -25.90 -1.29
CA SER A 70 11.64 -25.51 -1.41
C SER A 70 11.17 -24.74 -0.16
N CYS A 71 10.20 -23.84 -0.34
CA CYS A 71 9.69 -23.00 0.73
C CYS A 71 8.53 -23.65 1.50
N SER A 72 8.48 -23.37 2.79
CA SER A 72 7.37 -23.75 3.67
C SER A 72 6.44 -22.56 3.86
N GLY A 73 5.13 -22.80 3.76
CA GLY A 73 4.11 -21.76 3.91
C GLY A 73 3.81 -20.96 2.65
N ALA A 74 2.80 -20.11 2.73
CA ALA A 74 2.35 -19.25 1.63
C ALA A 74 3.10 -17.90 1.59
N ASN A 75 3.12 -17.30 0.40
CA ASN A 75 3.70 -15.98 0.11
C ASN A 75 5.20 -15.89 0.40
N ARG A 76 5.94 -16.96 0.08
CA ARG A 76 7.39 -17.03 0.15
C ARG A 76 7.97 -17.50 -1.17
N SER A 77 9.07 -16.89 -1.58
CA SER A 77 9.78 -17.28 -2.79
C SER A 77 11.30 -17.07 -2.69
N GLY A 78 12.02 -17.56 -3.70
CA GLY A 78 13.47 -17.50 -3.78
C GLY A 78 14.21 -18.50 -2.89
N ALA A 79 15.54 -18.54 -3.02
CA ALA A 79 16.40 -19.52 -2.34
C ALA A 79 16.43 -19.37 -0.81
N SER A 80 16.16 -18.17 -0.29
CA SER A 80 16.06 -17.89 1.15
C SER A 80 14.64 -18.00 1.69
N CYS A 81 13.64 -18.26 0.83
CA CYS A 81 12.22 -18.27 1.18
C CYS A 81 11.81 -17.02 1.96
N SER A 82 12.17 -15.87 1.41
CA SER A 82 11.75 -14.56 1.93
C SER A 82 10.28 -14.32 1.58
N CYS A 83 9.60 -13.50 2.38
CA CYS A 83 8.23 -13.11 2.07
C CYS A 83 8.17 -12.32 0.77
N ASP A 84 7.13 -12.59 -0.02
CA ASP A 84 6.85 -11.85 -1.26
C ASP A 84 6.46 -10.40 -0.96
N ASP A 85 6.58 -9.52 -1.95
CA ASP A 85 6.11 -8.13 -1.83
C ASP A 85 4.63 -8.09 -1.39
N GLY A 86 4.30 -7.16 -0.50
CA GLY A 86 3.00 -7.08 0.16
C GLY A 86 2.87 -7.97 1.39
N TYR A 87 3.91 -8.71 1.77
CA TYR A 87 3.95 -9.55 2.97
C TYR A 87 5.22 -9.33 3.81
N PHE A 88 5.15 -9.67 5.10
CA PHE A 88 6.30 -9.62 6.00
C PHE A 88 6.40 -10.89 6.85
N ASP A 89 7.61 -11.12 7.36
CA ASP A 89 7.93 -12.28 8.19
C ASP A 89 7.70 -11.98 9.67
N TYR A 90 6.83 -12.74 10.32
CA TYR A 90 6.55 -12.64 11.76
C TYR A 90 7.00 -13.90 12.54
N GLY A 91 7.95 -14.67 12.00
CA GLY A 91 8.54 -15.81 12.71
C GLY A 91 7.77 -17.13 12.54
N VAL A 92 6.88 -17.21 11.56
CA VAL A 92 6.10 -18.42 11.25
C VAL A 92 6.17 -18.72 9.75
N ALA A 93 5.82 -19.96 9.36
CA ALA A 93 5.95 -20.41 7.97
C ALA A 93 5.16 -19.53 6.98
N ASN A 94 3.92 -19.13 7.30
CA ASN A 94 3.15 -18.23 6.45
C ASN A 94 3.54 -16.77 6.69
N CYS A 95 3.77 -16.01 5.63
CA CYS A 95 3.97 -14.57 5.77
C CYS A 95 2.63 -13.85 6.00
N GLU A 96 2.67 -12.78 6.77
CA GLU A 96 1.50 -11.95 7.08
C GLU A 96 1.41 -10.76 6.13
N GLN A 97 0.19 -10.39 5.75
CA GLN A 97 -0.04 -9.34 4.77
C GLN A 97 0.27 -7.95 5.35
N CYS A 98 0.87 -7.09 4.53
CA CYS A 98 1.02 -5.68 4.83
C CYS A 98 -0.33 -4.96 4.88
N ASN A 99 -0.34 -3.82 5.58
CA ASN A 99 -1.44 -2.86 5.48
C ASN A 99 -1.59 -2.41 4.02
N TYR A 100 -2.82 -2.17 3.57
CA TYR A 100 -3.14 -1.78 2.19
C TYR A 100 -2.38 -0.54 1.71
N GLN A 101 -1.90 0.30 2.62
CA GLN A 101 -1.10 1.50 2.31
C GLN A 101 0.34 1.17 1.87
N CYS A 102 0.84 -0.04 2.16
CA CYS A 102 2.20 -0.46 1.84
C CYS A 102 2.22 -1.45 0.66
N SER A 103 3.15 -1.27 -0.29
CA SER A 103 3.57 -2.35 -1.20
C SER A 103 4.63 -3.24 -0.58
N LYS A 104 5.40 -2.72 0.38
CA LYS A 104 6.35 -3.49 1.21
C LYS A 104 6.29 -3.01 2.64
N CYS A 105 6.35 -3.94 3.58
CA CYS A 105 6.41 -3.66 5.02
C CYS A 105 7.39 -4.60 5.72
N VAL A 106 7.80 -4.24 6.93
CA VAL A 106 8.77 -4.99 7.74
C VAL A 106 8.35 -5.00 9.19
N THR A 107 8.73 -6.00 9.97
CA THR A 107 8.46 -6.10 11.44
C THR A 107 6.97 -6.30 11.82
N ASN A 108 6.06 -5.53 11.22
CA ASN A 108 4.61 -5.62 11.36
C ASN A 108 3.93 -5.08 10.10
N SER A 109 2.62 -5.27 9.99
CA SER A 109 1.83 -4.86 8.82
C SER A 109 1.80 -3.35 8.55
N HIS A 110 2.07 -2.50 9.54
CA HIS A 110 1.95 -1.04 9.44
C HIS A 110 3.28 -0.30 9.23
N THR A 111 4.41 -1.00 9.36
CA THR A 111 5.73 -0.39 9.17
C THR A 111 6.12 -0.54 7.70
N CYS A 112 5.62 0.37 6.87
CA CYS A 112 5.88 0.41 5.45
C CYS A 112 7.35 0.78 5.16
N THR A 113 7.94 0.12 4.17
CA THR A 113 9.20 0.52 3.53
C THR A 113 8.96 1.05 2.12
N GLU A 114 7.82 0.72 1.52
CA GLU A 114 7.40 1.20 0.20
C GLU A 114 5.87 1.33 0.15
N CYS A 115 5.36 2.38 -0.50
CA CYS A 115 3.92 2.66 -0.57
C CYS A 115 3.24 1.97 -1.75
N SER A 116 1.97 1.63 -1.57
CA SER A 116 1.18 0.87 -2.55
C SER A 116 0.73 1.67 -3.78
N ASP A 117 0.76 3.00 -3.72
CA ASP A 117 0.28 3.88 -4.77
C ASP A 117 1.22 5.06 -5.02
N THR A 118 1.31 5.52 -6.27
CA THR A 118 2.19 6.64 -6.65
C THR A 118 1.73 7.97 -6.06
N ASN A 119 0.47 8.09 -5.63
CA ASN A 119 -0.04 9.27 -4.93
C ASN A 119 0.07 9.13 -3.41
N ARG A 120 0.75 8.09 -2.91
CA ARG A 120 1.19 8.01 -1.51
C ARG A 120 2.65 8.47 -1.36
N ILE A 121 2.97 9.00 -0.19
CA ILE A 121 4.32 9.34 0.25
C ILE A 121 4.63 8.62 1.55
N LEU A 122 5.87 8.14 1.66
CA LEU A 122 6.36 7.47 2.86
C LEU A 122 6.80 8.52 3.88
N GLY A 123 6.19 8.51 5.07
CA GLY A 123 6.57 9.33 6.21
C GLY A 123 6.66 8.50 7.48
N SER A 124 7.84 8.46 8.12
CA SER A 124 8.07 7.73 9.37
C SER A 124 7.53 6.28 9.37
N ASN A 125 7.82 5.53 8.29
CA ASN A 125 7.36 4.16 8.05
C ASN A 125 5.84 4.00 7.86
N THR A 126 5.10 5.06 7.57
CA THR A 126 3.67 5.00 7.22
C THR A 126 3.44 5.72 5.89
N CYS A 127 2.48 5.25 5.11
CA CYS A 127 2.20 5.80 3.78
C CYS A 127 0.92 6.64 3.78
N TYR A 128 1.06 7.93 3.47
CA TYR A 128 -0.04 8.89 3.45
C TYR A 128 -0.31 9.38 2.04
N CYS A 129 -1.55 9.75 1.73
CA CYS A 129 -1.86 10.38 0.45
C CYS A 129 -1.19 11.76 0.34
N LYS A 130 -0.70 12.08 -0.86
CA LYS A 130 -0.13 13.39 -1.21
C LYS A 130 -1.20 14.48 -1.11
N GLU A 131 -0.75 15.73 -1.02
CA GLU A 131 -1.62 16.90 -1.17
C GLU A 131 -2.43 16.82 -2.48
N GLY A 132 -3.69 17.24 -2.44
CA GLY A 132 -4.65 17.05 -3.54
C GLY A 132 -5.26 15.64 -3.61
N TYR A 133 -4.91 14.74 -2.69
CA TYR A 133 -5.48 13.41 -2.56
C TYR A 133 -5.90 13.12 -1.12
N PHE A 134 -6.76 12.11 -0.94
CA PHE A 134 -7.24 11.66 0.36
C PHE A 134 -7.31 10.14 0.44
N ASP A 135 -7.24 9.59 1.65
CA ASP A 135 -7.33 8.16 1.87
C ASP A 135 -8.79 7.69 1.81
N GLN A 136 -9.07 6.72 0.93
CA GLN A 136 -10.39 6.12 0.75
C GLN A 136 -10.53 4.76 1.45
N GLY A 137 -9.53 4.35 2.25
CA GLY A 137 -9.52 3.04 2.92
C GLY A 137 -9.12 1.88 2.01
N VAL A 138 -8.50 2.19 0.86
CA VAL A 138 -8.00 1.22 -0.13
C VAL A 138 -6.59 1.63 -0.57
N ALA A 139 -5.89 0.72 -1.27
CA ALA A 139 -4.49 0.94 -1.66
C ALA A 139 -4.27 2.26 -2.41
N ILE A 140 -5.21 2.64 -3.27
CA ILE A 140 -5.14 3.83 -4.12
C ILE A 140 -5.74 5.04 -3.40
N CYS A 141 -5.10 6.20 -3.51
CA CYS A 141 -5.65 7.44 -2.98
C CYS A 141 -6.73 8.03 -3.89
N GLY A 142 -7.76 8.62 -3.29
CA GLY A 142 -8.77 9.38 -4.00
C GLY A 142 -8.28 10.78 -4.36
N GLN A 143 -8.59 11.27 -5.55
CA GLN A 143 -8.29 12.65 -5.94
C GLN A 143 -9.33 13.63 -5.38
N CYS A 144 -8.87 14.77 -4.86
CA CYS A 144 -9.75 15.86 -4.46
C CYS A 144 -10.47 16.49 -5.65
N ASN A 145 -11.63 17.11 -5.40
CA ASN A 145 -12.30 17.94 -6.38
C ASN A 145 -11.38 19.11 -6.77
N TYR A 146 -11.46 19.56 -8.03
CA TYR A 146 -10.64 20.67 -8.55
C TYR A 146 -10.79 21.98 -7.76
N LYS A 147 -11.86 22.14 -6.98
CA LYS A 147 -12.09 23.29 -6.09
C LYS A 147 -11.27 23.24 -4.80
N CYS A 148 -10.78 22.05 -4.41
CA CYS A 148 -10.02 21.86 -3.19
C CYS A 148 -8.52 21.79 -3.50
N ALA A 149 -7.69 22.48 -2.72
CA ALA A 149 -6.25 22.18 -2.67
C ALA A 149 -5.99 20.93 -1.82
N THR A 150 -6.69 20.82 -0.69
CA THR A 150 -6.73 19.62 0.16
C THR A 150 -8.15 19.24 0.48
N CYS A 151 -8.41 17.94 0.62
CA CYS A 151 -9.70 17.40 1.02
C CYS A 151 -9.51 16.23 2.00
N GLU A 152 -10.56 15.93 2.76
CA GLU A 152 -10.59 14.85 3.74
C GLU A 152 -11.88 14.05 3.55
N THR A 153 -11.91 12.76 3.90
CA THR A 153 -13.06 11.83 3.83
C THR A 153 -13.66 11.54 2.44
N ASN A 154 -13.81 12.54 1.57
CA ASN A 154 -14.31 12.45 0.20
C ASN A 154 -13.79 13.63 -0.64
N SER A 155 -13.95 13.56 -1.96
CA SER A 155 -13.37 14.55 -2.89
C SER A 155 -13.92 15.97 -2.72
N ASN A 156 -15.13 16.14 -2.18
CA ASN A 156 -15.79 17.45 -2.05
C ASN A 156 -15.71 18.06 -0.65
N ASN A 157 -15.20 17.32 0.34
CA ASN A 157 -14.99 17.84 1.69
C ASN A 157 -13.63 18.52 1.75
N CYS A 158 -13.58 19.76 1.24
CA CYS A 158 -12.34 20.54 1.18
C CYS A 158 -11.92 20.96 2.60
N THR A 159 -10.64 20.76 2.92
CA THR A 159 -9.98 21.35 4.09
C THR A 159 -9.23 22.64 3.73
N SER A 160 -8.94 22.84 2.44
CA SER A 160 -8.48 24.11 1.88
C SER A 160 -8.89 24.25 0.42
N CYS A 161 -9.01 25.49 -0.07
CA CYS A 161 -9.45 25.79 -1.43
C CYS A 161 -8.30 25.95 -2.41
N SER A 162 -8.54 25.58 -3.66
CA SER A 162 -7.54 25.61 -4.75
C SER A 162 -7.11 27.03 -5.16
N ALA A 163 -7.89 28.03 -4.79
CA ALA A 163 -7.70 29.42 -5.19
C ALA A 163 -8.13 30.38 -4.07
N THR A 164 -7.57 31.59 -4.08
CA THR A 164 -7.88 32.63 -3.09
C THR A 164 -9.24 33.30 -3.29
N ASN A 165 -9.84 33.13 -4.48
CA ASN A 165 -11.19 33.61 -4.80
C ASN A 165 -12.27 32.53 -4.61
N ARG A 166 -11.95 31.53 -3.77
CA ARG A 166 -12.86 30.49 -3.31
C ARG A 166 -12.83 30.46 -1.79
N SER A 167 -13.98 30.28 -1.17
CA SER A 167 -14.09 30.21 0.28
C SER A 167 -15.16 29.21 0.76
N GLY A 168 -15.12 28.94 2.07
CA GLY A 168 -16.00 27.96 2.73
C GLY A 168 -15.59 26.50 2.52
N SER A 169 -16.31 25.59 3.17
CA SER A 169 -16.03 24.15 3.13
C SER A 169 -16.30 23.48 1.78
N THR A 170 -17.07 24.13 0.90
CA THR A 170 -17.36 23.67 -0.47
C THR A 170 -16.50 24.38 -1.52
N CYS A 171 -15.64 25.32 -1.10
CA CYS A 171 -14.81 26.15 -1.97
C CYS A 171 -15.60 26.77 -3.14
N SER A 172 -16.71 27.42 -2.77
CA SER A 172 -17.54 28.18 -3.70
C SER A 172 -16.81 29.47 -4.09
N CYS A 173 -17.07 29.96 -5.30
CA CYS A 173 -16.50 31.24 -5.74
C CYS A 173 -17.00 32.38 -4.86
N ASP A 174 -16.10 33.30 -4.52
CA ASP A 174 -16.45 34.51 -3.81
C ASP A 174 -17.30 35.44 -4.68
N ASP A 175 -18.02 36.37 -4.04
CA ASP A 175 -18.77 37.40 -4.75
C ASP A 175 -17.87 38.16 -5.75
N GLY A 176 -18.42 38.49 -6.91
CA GLY A 176 -17.66 39.05 -8.03
C GLY A 176 -16.96 38.02 -8.91
N TYR A 177 -17.08 36.72 -8.61
CA TYR A 177 -16.56 35.62 -9.42
C TYR A 177 -17.61 34.55 -9.69
N PHE A 178 -17.37 33.72 -10.71
CA PHE A 178 -18.19 32.55 -11.03
C PHE A 178 -17.34 31.33 -11.37
N ASP A 179 -17.95 30.16 -11.22
CA ASP A 179 -17.33 28.87 -11.51
C ASP A 179 -17.62 28.44 -12.95
N TYR A 180 -16.57 28.13 -13.70
CA TYR A 180 -16.65 27.57 -15.07
C TYR A 180 -16.01 26.16 -15.15
N GLY A 181 -15.78 25.50 -14.01
CA GLY A 181 -15.21 24.14 -13.99
C GLY A 181 -13.69 24.11 -13.94
N VAL A 182 -13.08 25.17 -13.41
CA VAL A 182 -11.63 25.34 -13.29
C VAL A 182 -11.24 25.73 -11.85
N ALA A 183 -9.99 25.46 -11.47
CA ALA A 183 -9.53 25.70 -10.10
C ALA A 183 -9.68 27.17 -9.64
N ASN A 184 -9.39 28.13 -10.51
CA ASN A 184 -9.58 29.56 -10.23
C ASN A 184 -10.94 30.03 -10.75
N CYS A 185 -11.72 30.72 -9.93
CA CYS A 185 -12.95 31.31 -10.43
C CYS A 185 -12.66 32.46 -11.41
N GLU A 186 -13.55 32.66 -12.37
CA GLU A 186 -13.43 33.74 -13.34
C GLU A 186 -14.20 34.97 -12.86
N GLN A 187 -13.66 36.17 -13.12
CA GLN A 187 -14.25 37.41 -12.64
C GLN A 187 -15.53 37.74 -13.41
N CYS A 188 -16.54 38.24 -12.70
CA CYS A 188 -17.73 38.81 -13.31
C CYS A 188 -17.41 40.07 -14.11
N ASN A 189 -18.29 40.40 -15.05
CA ASN A 189 -18.28 41.70 -15.69
C ASN A 189 -18.43 42.78 -14.60
N TYR A 190 -17.73 43.91 -14.75
CA TYR A 190 -17.69 45.00 -13.77
C TYR A 190 -19.08 45.58 -13.41
N GLN A 191 -20.10 45.33 -14.23
CA GLN A 191 -21.48 45.73 -13.99
C GLN A 191 -22.21 44.83 -12.97
N CYS A 192 -21.67 43.63 -12.68
CA CYS A 192 -22.23 42.67 -11.75
C CYS A 192 -21.42 42.64 -10.44
N SER A 193 -22.08 42.65 -9.29
CA SER A 193 -21.47 42.24 -8.01
C SER A 193 -21.52 40.72 -7.84
N LYS A 194 -22.50 40.06 -8.46
CA LYS A 194 -22.58 38.59 -8.57
C LYS A 194 -23.02 38.18 -9.96
N CYS A 195 -22.44 37.12 -10.48
CA CYS A 195 -22.79 36.54 -11.77
C CYS A 195 -22.77 35.01 -11.70
N VAL A 196 -23.40 34.37 -12.68
CA VAL A 196 -23.50 32.91 -12.78
C VAL A 196 -23.29 32.47 -14.23
N THR A 197 -22.76 31.26 -14.45
CA THR A 197 -22.54 30.62 -15.77
C THR A 197 -21.54 31.31 -16.72
N ASN A 198 -21.49 32.64 -16.75
CA ASN A 198 -20.51 33.45 -17.49
C ASN A 198 -20.42 34.84 -16.85
N SER A 199 -19.42 35.62 -17.25
CA SER A 199 -19.15 36.94 -16.68
C SER A 199 -20.29 37.96 -16.88
N HIS A 200 -21.18 37.81 -17.86
CA HIS A 200 -22.20 38.80 -18.22
C HIS A 200 -23.61 38.48 -17.67
N THR A 201 -23.82 37.28 -17.13
CA THR A 201 -25.11 36.86 -16.59
C THR A 201 -25.18 37.23 -15.12
N CYS A 202 -25.52 38.49 -14.85
CA CYS A 202 -25.59 39.03 -13.50
C CYS A 202 -26.77 38.45 -12.72
N THR A 203 -26.56 38.20 -11.43
CA THR A 203 -27.62 37.95 -10.43
C THR A 203 -27.76 39.10 -9.45
N GLU A 204 -26.73 39.95 -9.35
CA GLU A 204 -26.74 41.16 -8.53
C GLU A 204 -25.86 42.23 -9.21
N CYS A 205 -26.29 43.49 -9.17
CA CYS A 205 -25.57 44.60 -9.82
C CYS A 205 -24.51 45.21 -8.91
N SER A 206 -23.44 45.73 -9.52
CA SER A 206 -22.26 46.28 -8.84
C SER A 206 -22.55 47.44 -7.88
N ASP A 207 -23.60 48.22 -8.15
CA ASP A 207 -23.91 49.44 -7.42
C ASP A 207 -25.42 49.74 -7.41
N THR A 208 -25.80 50.68 -6.54
CA THR A 208 -27.19 51.07 -6.32
C THR A 208 -27.78 51.93 -7.45
N ASN A 209 -26.98 52.40 -8.41
CA ASN A 209 -27.43 53.17 -9.57
C ASN A 209 -27.74 52.27 -10.78
N ARG A 210 -27.58 50.95 -10.63
CA ARG A 210 -27.97 49.95 -11.62
C ARG A 210 -29.25 49.22 -11.21
N ILE A 211 -29.95 48.68 -12.20
CA ILE A 211 -31.10 47.77 -12.03
C ILE A 211 -30.87 46.49 -12.81
N LEU A 212 -31.25 45.36 -12.21
CA LEU A 212 -31.16 44.06 -12.84
C LEU A 212 -32.36 43.83 -13.76
N GLY A 213 -32.11 43.52 -15.03
CA GLY A 213 -33.13 43.11 -15.99
C GLY A 213 -32.63 41.99 -16.89
N SER A 214 -33.34 40.87 -16.96
CA SER A 214 -32.96 39.72 -17.81
C SER A 214 -31.51 39.26 -17.62
N ASN A 215 -31.05 39.21 -16.37
CA ASN A 215 -29.66 38.89 -15.98
C ASN A 215 -28.60 39.88 -16.50
N THR A 216 -28.97 41.12 -16.80
CA THR A 216 -28.06 42.18 -17.21
C THR A 216 -28.32 43.43 -16.36
N CYS A 217 -27.26 44.15 -16.02
CA CYS A 217 -27.34 45.33 -15.16
C CYS A 217 -27.30 46.62 -15.98
N TYR A 218 -28.41 47.37 -15.97
CA TYR A 218 -28.57 48.62 -16.71
C TYR A 218 -28.52 49.82 -15.77
N CYS A 219 -28.07 50.97 -16.26
CA CYS A 219 -28.15 52.23 -15.52
C CYS A 219 -29.61 52.61 -15.28
N LYS A 220 -29.90 53.08 -14.06
CA LYS A 220 -31.16 53.79 -13.76
C LYS A 220 -31.26 55.04 -14.61
N GLU A 221 -32.48 55.52 -14.81
CA GLU A 221 -32.73 56.79 -15.50
C GLU A 221 -31.95 57.93 -14.84
N GLY A 222 -31.28 58.76 -15.66
CA GLY A 222 -30.42 59.86 -15.19
C GLY A 222 -28.96 59.47 -14.92
N TYR A 223 -28.60 58.19 -15.05
CA TYR A 223 -27.22 57.71 -14.89
C TYR A 223 -26.63 57.21 -16.22
N ILE A 224 -25.31 57.34 -16.38
CA ILE A 224 -24.55 56.85 -17.54
C ILE A 224 -23.41 55.94 -17.09
N ASP A 225 -23.11 54.90 -17.88
CA ASP A 225 -21.97 54.01 -17.63
C ASP A 225 -20.69 54.64 -18.19
N GLN A 226 -19.65 54.76 -17.36
CA GLN A 226 -18.34 55.26 -17.78
C GLN A 226 -17.34 54.13 -18.14
N GLY A 227 -17.77 52.87 -18.11
CA GLY A 227 -16.96 51.75 -18.58
C GLY A 227 -15.80 51.37 -17.65
N VAL A 228 -15.88 51.73 -16.37
CA VAL A 228 -14.81 51.49 -15.40
C VAL A 228 -15.30 50.64 -14.22
N ALA A 229 -14.55 49.58 -13.91
CA ALA A 229 -14.66 48.89 -12.65
C ALA A 229 -14.10 49.80 -11.55
N PHE A 230 -14.93 50.23 -10.61
CA PHE A 230 -14.43 50.91 -9.41
C PHE A 230 -13.72 49.87 -8.54
N LEU A 231 -12.39 49.83 -8.62
CA LEU A 231 -11.57 49.13 -7.62
C LEU A 231 -11.76 49.86 -6.28
N HIS A 232 -12.34 49.19 -5.29
CA HIS A 232 -12.24 49.57 -3.88
C HIS A 232 -11.22 48.67 -3.21
#